data_AF-A0A7Y3PIS0-F1
#
_entry.id   AF-A0A7Y3PIS0-F1
#
_cell.length_a   1.000
_cell.length_b   1.000
_cell.length_c   1.000
_cell.angle_alpha   90.00
_cell.angle_beta   90.00
_cell.angle_gamma   90.00
#
_symmetry.space_group_name_H-M   'P 1'
#
loop_
_entity.id
_entity.type
_entity.pdbx_description
1 polymer ?
#
loop_
_entity_poly.entity_id
_entity_poly.type
_entity_poly.pdbx_seq_one_letter_code
_entity_poly.pdbx_strand_id
1 'polypeptide(L)'
;ACSDSQSLVPAVQNAGAVFCGPLAPASIGDYLAGPNHVLPTFRSARFSSALGVNDFVRHSHAISITQKGLERVAPFVESIALAEGLDAHAQSVAMRVAGSKLRAEFEEGQVSKSSSGTRFKRHSG
;
A
#
# COMPACT_ATOMS: atom_id res chain seq x y z
N ALA A 1 -44.00 -12.39 4.25
CA ALA A 1 -42.86 -11.54 4.63
C ALA A 1 -42.14 -12.19 5.81
N CYS A 2 -40.81 -12.08 5.89
CA CYS A 2 -40.07 -12.56 7.06
C CYS A 2 -40.44 -11.68 8.28
N SER A 3 -40.81 -12.31 9.39
CA SER A 3 -41.30 -11.61 10.60
C SER A 3 -40.20 -10.94 11.41
N ASP A 4 -38.95 -11.40 11.29
CA ASP A 4 -37.79 -10.90 12.03
C ASP A 4 -36.62 -10.60 11.09
N SER A 5 -36.89 -9.80 10.05
CA SER A 5 -35.86 -9.45 9.05
C SER A 5 -34.69 -8.67 9.66
N GLN A 6 -34.89 -8.00 10.80
CA GLN A 6 -33.87 -7.18 11.45
C GLN A 6 -32.79 -8.03 12.11
N SER A 7 -33.14 -9.17 12.72
CA SER A 7 -32.16 -10.07 13.34
C SER A 7 -31.25 -10.77 12.33
N LEU A 8 -31.63 -10.78 11.05
CA LEU A 8 -30.85 -11.37 9.96
C LEU A 8 -29.79 -10.43 9.39
N VAL A 9 -29.87 -9.12 9.64
CA VAL A 9 -28.91 -8.13 9.12
C VAL A 9 -27.46 -8.47 9.46
N PRO A 10 -27.12 -8.88 10.71
CA PRO A 10 -25.75 -9.29 11.05
C PRO A 10 -25.22 -10.49 10.26
N ALA A 11 -26.09 -11.32 9.68
CA ALA A 11 -25.70 -12.47 8.86
C ALA A 11 -25.41 -12.09 7.40
N VAL A 12 -25.75 -10.86 6.98
CA VAL A 12 -25.49 -10.38 5.62
C VAL A 12 -24.00 -10.09 5.45
N GLN A 13 -23.34 -10.86 4.57
CA GLN A 13 -21.92 -10.67 4.30
C GLN A 13 -21.64 -9.67 3.17
N ASN A 14 -22.46 -9.67 2.11
CA ASN A 14 -22.21 -8.86 0.90
C ASN A 14 -23.53 -8.32 0.33
N ALA A 15 -23.76 -7.01 0.49
CA ALA A 15 -24.91 -6.31 -0.09
C ALA A 15 -24.58 -4.82 -0.26
N GLY A 16 -25.02 -4.21 -1.37
CA GLY A 16 -24.86 -2.77 -1.58
C GLY A 16 -25.75 -1.93 -0.65
N ALA A 17 -26.98 -2.41 -0.41
CA ALA A 17 -27.92 -1.88 0.57
C ALA A 17 -28.81 -3.02 1.07
N VAL A 18 -29.33 -2.90 2.29
CA VAL A 18 -30.22 -3.89 2.90
C VAL A 18 -31.51 -3.21 3.32
N PHE A 19 -32.63 -3.70 2.79
CA PHE A 19 -33.97 -3.19 3.07
C PHE A 19 -34.73 -4.19 3.96
N CYS A 20 -35.09 -3.75 5.17
CA CYS A 20 -35.59 -4.65 6.22
C CYS A 20 -37.09 -4.45 6.49
N GLY A 21 -37.88 -5.50 6.23
CA GLY A 21 -39.29 -5.55 6.58
C GLY A 21 -40.23 -5.04 5.48
N PRO A 22 -41.55 -5.26 5.62
CA PRO A 22 -42.53 -4.98 4.58
C PRO A 22 -42.73 -3.48 4.29
N LEU A 23 -42.30 -2.61 5.20
CA LEU A 23 -42.46 -1.15 5.08
C LEU A 23 -41.20 -0.44 4.59
N ALA A 24 -40.15 -1.18 4.20
CA ALA A 24 -38.91 -0.63 3.66
C ALA A 24 -38.77 -1.01 2.17
N PRO A 25 -39.60 -0.48 1.25
CA PRO A 25 -39.42 -0.74 -0.18
C PRO A 25 -38.12 -0.09 -0.68
N ALA A 26 -37.49 -0.70 -1.68
CA ALA A 26 -36.25 -0.19 -2.28
C ALA A 26 -36.36 1.27 -2.75
N SER A 27 -37.53 1.65 -3.26
CA SER A 27 -37.82 3.00 -3.73
C SER A 27 -37.61 4.09 -2.67
N ILE A 28 -37.84 3.80 -1.37
CA ILE A 28 -37.54 4.76 -0.31
C ILE A 28 -36.02 5.01 -0.23
N GLY A 29 -35.20 3.97 -0.39
CA GLY A 29 -33.74 4.09 -0.47
C GLY A 29 -33.25 4.80 -1.72
N ASP A 30 -33.94 4.62 -2.84
CA ASP A 30 -33.56 5.25 -4.10
C ASP A 30 -33.77 6.78 -4.09
N TYR A 31 -34.69 7.29 -3.27
CA TYR A 31 -35.08 8.70 -3.33
C TYR A 31 -34.88 9.51 -2.04
N LEU A 32 -35.17 8.95 -0.86
CA LEU A 32 -35.35 9.78 0.34
C LEU A 32 -34.67 9.28 1.60
N ALA A 33 -34.46 7.97 1.78
CA ALA A 33 -34.00 7.43 3.07
C ALA A 33 -32.60 7.92 3.48
N GLY A 34 -31.81 8.45 2.54
CA GLY A 34 -30.47 8.99 2.80
C GLY A 34 -29.29 8.18 2.25
N PRO A 35 -29.33 6.83 2.18
CA PRO A 35 -28.29 6.05 1.51
C PRO A 35 -28.15 6.43 0.03
N ASN A 36 -26.95 6.24 -0.51
CA ASN A 36 -26.70 6.44 -1.94
C ASN A 36 -27.19 5.22 -2.73
N HIS A 37 -27.99 5.44 -3.79
CA HIS A 37 -28.47 4.36 -4.66
C HIS A 37 -27.47 3.92 -5.72
N VAL A 38 -26.31 4.58 -5.83
CA VAL A 38 -25.21 4.13 -6.67
C VAL A 38 -24.50 2.99 -5.93
N LEU A 39 -24.98 1.78 -6.21
CA LEU A 39 -24.58 0.55 -5.51
C LEU A 39 -23.66 -0.33 -6.36
N PRO A 40 -22.80 -1.14 -5.72
CA PRO A 40 -21.99 -2.15 -6.41
C PRO A 40 -22.86 -3.22 -7.08
N THR A 41 -22.64 -3.47 -8.37
CA THR A 41 -23.36 -4.46 -9.21
C THR A 41 -22.43 -5.58 -9.67
N PHE A 42 -22.93 -6.57 -10.43
CA PHE A 42 -22.12 -7.70 -10.93
C PHE A 42 -21.29 -8.42 -9.83
N ARG A 43 -21.89 -8.60 -8.64
CA ARG A 43 -21.27 -9.22 -7.44
C ARG A 43 -20.09 -8.44 -6.82
N SER A 44 -19.86 -7.18 -7.20
CA SER A 44 -18.77 -6.38 -6.64
C SER A 44 -19.00 -5.96 -5.17
N ALA A 45 -20.21 -6.14 -4.62
CA ALA A 45 -20.48 -5.94 -3.19
C ALA A 45 -19.60 -6.82 -2.25
N ARG A 46 -18.83 -7.75 -2.80
CA ARG A 46 -17.81 -8.56 -2.10
C ARG A 46 -16.54 -7.79 -1.74
N PHE A 47 -16.27 -6.69 -2.44
CA PHE A 47 -15.03 -5.91 -2.29
C PHE A 47 -15.22 -4.40 -2.53
N SER A 48 -16.44 -3.96 -2.83
CA SER A 48 -16.81 -2.56 -3.06
C SER A 48 -18.00 -2.18 -2.20
N SER A 49 -18.04 -0.91 -1.79
CA SER A 49 -19.11 -0.33 -0.99
C SER A 49 -20.09 0.46 -1.87
N ALA A 50 -21.24 0.85 -1.31
CA ALA A 50 -22.07 1.89 -1.88
C ALA A 50 -21.28 3.21 -2.01
N LEU A 51 -21.58 4.01 -3.03
CA LEU A 51 -20.92 5.30 -3.25
C LEU A 51 -21.11 6.21 -2.02
N GLY A 52 -20.00 6.65 -1.45
CA GLY A 52 -19.95 7.51 -0.28
C GLY A 52 -18.99 8.69 -0.44
N VAL A 53 -18.81 9.44 0.63
CA VAL A 53 -17.94 10.63 0.62
C VAL A 53 -16.49 10.27 0.30
N ASN A 54 -16.02 9.10 0.78
CA ASN A 54 -14.64 8.67 0.58
C ASN A 54 -14.29 8.41 -0.89
N ASP A 55 -15.27 8.13 -1.75
CA ASP A 55 -15.03 7.98 -3.20
C ASP A 55 -14.63 9.31 -3.87
N PHE A 56 -14.87 10.43 -3.20
CA PHE A 56 -14.50 11.78 -3.65
C PHE A 56 -13.25 12.33 -2.94
N VAL A 57 -12.64 11.55 -2.06
CA VAL A 57 -11.45 11.94 -1.28
C VAL A 57 -10.26 11.06 -1.70
N ARG A 58 -9.06 11.63 -1.66
CA ARG A 58 -7.81 10.86 -1.79
C ARG A 58 -7.12 10.77 -0.44
N HIS A 59 -6.79 9.55 -0.03
CA HIS A 59 -5.96 9.30 1.15
C HIS A 59 -4.49 9.29 0.74
N SER A 60 -3.70 10.18 1.35
CA SER A 60 -2.25 10.25 1.14
C SER A 60 -1.53 10.08 2.48
N HIS A 61 -0.54 9.19 2.51
CA HIS A 61 0.31 9.01 3.68
C HIS A 61 1.53 9.93 3.61
N ALA A 62 1.73 10.75 4.65
CA ALA A 62 2.94 11.55 4.83
C ALA A 62 3.75 10.94 5.97
N ILE A 63 5.00 10.56 5.70
CA ILE A 63 5.90 9.92 6.66
C ILE A 63 7.10 10.82 6.90
N SER A 64 7.39 11.09 8.16
CA SER A 64 8.59 11.81 8.60
C SER A 64 9.28 11.00 9.69
N ILE A 65 10.62 10.98 9.65
CA ILE A 65 11.44 10.24 10.61
C ILE A 65 12.60 11.13 11.05
N THR A 66 12.90 11.11 12.35
CA THR A 66 14.09 11.78 12.87
C THR A 66 15.33 10.94 12.56
N GLN A 67 16.51 11.58 12.57
CA GLN A 67 17.78 10.87 12.39
C GLN A 67 17.93 9.69 13.37
N LYS A 68 17.65 9.92 14.67
CA LYS A 68 17.64 8.86 15.70
C LYS A 68 16.59 7.78 15.43
N GLY A 69 15.45 8.15 14.84
CA GLY A 69 14.43 7.19 14.40
C GLY A 69 14.97 6.28 13.31
N LEU A 70 15.60 6.87 12.29
CA LEU A 70 16.18 6.16 11.16
C LEU A 70 17.29 5.21 11.60
N GLU A 71 18.20 5.68 12.45
CA GLU A 71 19.29 4.85 13.01
C GLU A 71 18.77 3.63 13.77
N ARG A 72 17.65 3.76 14.50
CA ARG A 72 17.03 2.64 15.21
C ARG A 72 16.41 1.60 14.28
N VAL A 73 15.79 2.03 13.18
CA VAL A 73 15.08 1.11 12.27
C VAL A 73 15.96 0.58 11.14
N ALA A 74 17.06 1.26 10.83
CA ALA A 74 17.91 0.97 9.70
C ALA A 74 18.41 -0.49 9.62
N PRO A 75 18.89 -1.12 10.72
CA PRO A 75 19.35 -2.51 10.64
C PRO A 75 18.25 -3.48 10.19
N PHE A 76 16.99 -3.21 10.57
CA PHE A 76 15.86 -4.04 10.17
C PHE A 76 15.49 -3.81 8.71
N VAL A 77 15.44 -2.55 8.27
CA VAL A 77 15.10 -2.20 6.88
C VAL A 77 16.18 -2.72 5.92
N GLU A 78 17.46 -2.57 6.27
CA GLU A 78 18.58 -3.12 5.51
C GLU A 78 18.48 -4.65 5.41
N SER A 79 18.22 -5.33 6.53
CA SER A 79 18.10 -6.81 6.56
C SER A 79 16.94 -7.31 5.69
N ILE A 80 15.77 -6.66 5.77
CA ILE A 80 14.59 -7.03 4.96
C ILE A 80 14.87 -6.76 3.47
N ALA A 81 15.42 -5.58 3.14
CA ALA A 81 15.73 -5.23 1.76
C ALA A 81 16.75 -6.18 1.13
N LEU A 82 17.79 -6.59 1.86
CA LEU A 82 18.75 -7.58 1.38
C LEU A 82 18.13 -8.97 1.21
N ALA A 83 17.26 -9.39 2.15
CA ALA A 83 16.55 -10.67 2.04
C ALA A 83 15.60 -10.73 0.83
N GLU A 84 15.04 -9.58 0.42
CA GLU A 84 14.21 -9.44 -0.78
C GLU A 84 15.04 -9.24 -2.07
N GLY A 85 16.37 -9.14 -1.98
CA GLY A 85 17.25 -8.89 -3.13
C GLY A 85 17.20 -7.45 -3.66
N LEU A 86 16.79 -6.49 -2.82
CA LEU A 86 16.64 -5.08 -3.15
C LEU A 86 17.82 -4.25 -2.63
N ASP A 87 19.03 -4.49 -3.16
CA ASP A 87 20.28 -3.85 -2.69
C ASP A 87 20.21 -2.32 -2.69
N ALA A 88 19.59 -1.72 -3.71
CA ALA A 88 19.44 -0.26 -3.80
C ALA A 88 18.57 0.32 -2.66
N HIS A 89 17.59 -0.43 -2.16
CA HIS A 89 16.76 0.00 -1.04
C HIS A 89 17.57 -0.02 0.27
N ALA A 90 18.33 -1.09 0.52
CA ALA A 90 19.24 -1.18 1.66
C ALA A 90 20.28 -0.05 1.64
N GLN A 91 20.90 0.19 0.48
CA GLN A 91 21.87 1.28 0.30
C GLN A 91 21.27 2.65 0.59
N SER A 92 20.03 2.91 0.17
CA SER A 92 19.36 4.18 0.43
C SER A 92 19.29 4.51 1.93
N VAL A 93 19.12 3.51 2.78
CA VAL A 93 19.10 3.64 4.23
C VAL A 93 20.53 3.77 4.77
N ALA A 94 21.42 2.87 4.35
CA ALA A 94 22.82 2.83 4.79
C ALA A 94 23.56 4.15 4.58
N MET A 95 23.33 4.82 3.45
CA MET A 95 23.94 6.12 3.14
C MET A 95 23.55 7.24 4.12
N ARG A 96 22.42 7.09 4.83
CA ARG A 96 21.86 8.10 5.75
C ARG A 96 22.14 7.81 7.21
N VAL A 97 22.78 6.69 7.53
CA VAL A 97 23.12 6.29 8.90
C VAL A 97 24.64 6.29 9.07
N ALA A 98 25.13 7.06 10.04
CA ALA A 98 26.55 7.08 10.38
C ALA A 98 26.97 5.71 10.93
N GLY A 99 28.08 5.17 10.40
CA GLY A 99 28.60 3.87 10.85
C GLY A 99 27.82 2.65 10.36
N SER A 100 26.95 2.78 9.34
CA SER A 100 26.34 1.60 8.69
C SER A 100 27.44 0.71 8.11
N LYS A 101 27.46 -0.56 8.52
CA LYS A 101 28.43 -1.56 8.04
C LYS A 101 28.31 -1.78 6.54
N LEU A 102 27.07 -1.81 6.02
CA LEU A 102 26.81 -1.92 4.59
C LEU A 102 27.40 -0.74 3.82
N ARG A 103 27.23 0.48 4.34
CA ARG A 103 27.85 1.66 3.73
C ARG A 103 29.37 1.51 3.63
N ALA A 104 30.03 1.09 4.72
CA ALA A 104 31.48 0.86 4.73
C ALA A 104 31.90 -0.25 3.76
N GLU A 105 31.20 -1.39 3.75
CA GLU A 105 31.46 -2.52 2.84
C GLU A 105 31.29 -2.13 1.36
N PHE A 106 30.32 -1.28 1.02
CA PHE A 106 30.13 -0.76 -0.34
C PHE A 106 31.21 0.26 -0.74
N GLU A 107 31.55 1.20 0.14
CA GLU A 107 32.62 2.17 -0.12
C GLU A 107 33.97 1.44 -0.33
N GLU A 108 34.28 0.42 0.48
CA GLU A 108 35.46 -0.44 0.30
C GLU A 108 35.40 -1.27 -1.00
N GLY A 109 34.22 -1.81 -1.34
CA GLY A 109 34.00 -2.56 -2.59
C GLY A 109 34.15 -1.71 -3.85
N GLN A 110 33.82 -0.42 -3.81
CA GLN A 110 34.01 0.51 -4.94
C GLN A 110 35.45 1.01 -5.08
N VAL A 111 36.20 1.16 -3.98
CA VAL A 111 37.63 1.55 -4.03
C VAL A 111 38.47 0.50 -4.78
N SER A 112 38.09 -0.78 -4.73
CA SER A 112 38.79 -1.87 -5.43
C SER A 112 38.64 -1.87 -6.97
N LYS A 113 37.71 -1.11 -7.56
CA LYS A 113 37.45 -1.11 -9.03
C LYS A 113 38.05 0.08 -9.80
N SER A 114 39.00 0.83 -9.22
CA SER A 114 39.64 1.97 -9.91
C SER A 114 40.99 1.68 -10.60
N SER A 115 41.41 0.42 -10.75
CA SER A 115 42.68 0.10 -11.45
C SER A 115 42.59 -1.09 -12.43
N SER A 116 41.88 -0.91 -13.56
CA SER A 116 42.25 -1.55 -14.83
C SER A 116 41.32 -1.10 -15.96
N GLY A 117 41.52 0.15 -16.41
CA GLY A 117 40.99 0.61 -17.69
C GLY A 117 41.67 -0.15 -18.82
N THR A 118 40.95 -1.09 -19.41
CA THR A 118 41.29 -1.88 -20.59
C THR A 118 41.66 -0.98 -21.78
N ARG A 119 42.87 -1.15 -22.31
CA ARG A 119 43.38 -0.42 -23.48
C ARG A 119 42.67 -0.89 -24.75
N PHE A 120 41.74 -0.09 -25.27
CA PHE A 120 41.09 -0.32 -26.56
C PHE A 120 42.12 -0.14 -27.70
N LYS A 121 42.56 -1.25 -28.31
CA LYS A 121 43.41 -1.22 -29.50
C LYS A 121 42.57 -0.76 -30.69
N ARG A 122 42.90 0.40 -31.26
CA ARG A 122 42.42 0.81 -32.59
C ARG A 122 43.12 -0.09 -33.61
N HIS A 123 42.37 -0.84 -34.40
CA HIS A 123 42.85 -1.42 -35.64
C HIS A 123 42.46 -0.49 -36.78
N SER A 124 43.48 0.15 -37.36
CA SER A 124 43.45 0.73 -38.69
C SER A 124 43.77 -0.38 -39.70
N GLY A 125 42.82 -0.65 -40.58
CA GLY A 125 42.93 -1.53 -41.74
C GLY A 125 41.76 -1.28 -42.65
#